data_AF-A0A4R4SMP7-F1
#
_entry.id   AF-A0A4R4SMP7-F1
#
_cell.length_a   1.000
_cell.length_b   1.000
_cell.length_c   1.000
_cell.angle_alpha   90.00
_cell.angle_beta   90.00
_cell.angle_gamma   90.00
#
_symmetry.space_group_name_H-M   'P 1'
#
loop_
_entity.id
_entity.type
_entity.pdbx_description
1 polymer ?
#
loop_
_entity_poly.entity_id
_entity_poly.type
_entity_poly.pdbx_seq_one_letter_code
_entity_poly.pdbx_strand_id
1 'polypeptide(L)'
;MKFARFSKRGSRLALPAAIAAAALALCMGAPAQAAPTLNPDPIPESFDFSDCPPLPEGASPVYSQCFVAVITSGTFQVGNFDQEIEHPMRMTFAQTLNLETFEYETVFGKLRAEPMLVQPGLFGDPLLTAVYAQPEYAGHFEVPVSSDYRINVGLKIRLVNPFLGSKCTVGTNSNPIMLSFTTGTTDPPAPNTPITGEPANVVRTDPPPVVRAPKHVDNSFSVPG
;
A
#
# COMPACT_ATOMS: atom_id res chain seq x y z
N MET A 1 -13.09 79.27 -49.07
CA MET A 1 -14.42 79.83 -48.73
C MET A 1 -14.61 79.77 -47.22
N LYS A 2 -15.17 80.84 -46.65
CA LYS A 2 -15.56 81.00 -45.24
C LYS A 2 -16.66 79.99 -44.87
N PHE A 3 -16.70 79.50 -43.63
CA PHE A 3 -17.69 79.87 -42.60
C PHE A 3 -17.62 78.94 -41.38
N ALA A 4 -18.11 79.48 -40.27
CA ALA A 4 -17.89 79.06 -38.90
C ALA A 4 -19.18 78.57 -38.20
N ARG A 5 -18.98 78.01 -36.99
CA ARG A 5 -19.84 78.03 -35.78
C ARG A 5 -21.18 77.26 -35.77
N PHE A 6 -21.41 76.50 -34.68
CA PHE A 6 -22.27 76.78 -33.50
C PHE A 6 -22.52 75.44 -32.74
N SER A 7 -22.12 75.20 -31.48
CA SER A 7 -22.69 75.62 -30.19
C SER A 7 -24.19 75.31 -29.96
N LYS A 8 -24.52 74.32 -29.10
CA LYS A 8 -25.07 74.44 -27.71
C LYS A 8 -26.04 73.30 -27.29
N ARG A 9 -25.90 72.92 -25.99
CA ARG A 9 -26.92 72.50 -25.00
C ARG A 9 -27.65 71.18 -25.28
N GLY A 10 -27.84 70.24 -24.35
CA GLY A 10 -27.65 70.21 -22.91
C GLY A 10 -28.80 69.39 -22.34
N SER A 11 -28.51 68.28 -21.66
CA SER A 11 -29.48 67.60 -20.80
C SER A 11 -28.75 67.03 -19.59
N ARG A 12 -29.06 67.62 -18.44
CA ARG A 12 -28.70 67.13 -17.11
C ARG A 12 -29.61 65.94 -16.79
N LEU A 13 -29.06 64.86 -16.26
CA LEU A 13 -29.77 63.97 -15.35
C LEU A 13 -28.77 63.51 -14.29
N ALA A 14 -29.03 63.99 -13.07
CA ALA A 14 -28.29 63.70 -11.88
C ALA A 14 -28.68 62.30 -11.36
N LEU A 15 -27.68 61.50 -10.97
CA LEU A 15 -27.88 60.37 -10.07
C LEU A 15 -27.29 60.77 -8.70
N PRO A 16 -28.07 60.70 -7.60
CA PRO A 16 -27.54 60.98 -6.28
C PRO A 16 -26.70 59.81 -5.77
N ALA A 17 -25.54 60.16 -5.21
CA ALA A 17 -24.76 59.31 -4.34
C ALA A 17 -25.55 59.00 -3.06
N ALA A 18 -25.63 57.72 -2.69
CA ALA A 18 -25.95 57.29 -1.34
C ALA A 18 -24.93 56.21 -0.95
N ILE A 19 -23.86 56.67 -0.32
CA ILE A 19 -22.97 55.85 0.50
C ILE A 19 -23.53 55.93 1.92
N ALA A 20 -23.99 54.80 2.46
CA ALA A 20 -24.19 54.66 3.90
C ALA A 20 -23.79 53.24 4.31
N ALA A 21 -22.80 53.22 5.20
CA ALA A 21 -22.01 52.09 5.64
C ALA A 21 -22.80 51.13 6.53
N ALA A 22 -22.60 49.83 6.30
CA ALA A 22 -22.80 48.77 7.28
C ALA A 22 -21.81 47.63 6.96
N ALA A 23 -20.58 47.75 7.44
CA ALA A 23 -19.57 46.70 7.37
C ALA A 23 -18.98 46.50 8.76
N LEU A 24 -19.61 45.63 9.57
CA LEU A 24 -18.99 45.04 10.75
C LEU A 24 -19.74 43.78 11.16
N ALA A 25 -18.97 42.72 11.41
CA ALA A 25 -19.31 41.42 11.98
C ALA A 25 -19.86 40.32 11.04
N LEU A 26 -18.99 39.80 10.18
CA LEU A 26 -19.04 38.40 9.71
C LEU A 26 -17.63 37.79 9.85
N CYS A 27 -17.18 37.58 11.09
CA CYS A 27 -16.13 36.60 11.37
C CYS A 27 -16.78 35.21 11.32
N MET A 28 -17.14 34.75 10.12
CA MET A 28 -17.38 33.34 9.91
C MET A 28 -16.02 32.66 9.98
N GLY A 29 -15.77 31.96 11.09
CA GLY A 29 -14.70 30.98 11.13
C GLY A 29 -14.89 30.02 9.97
N ALA A 30 -13.96 30.03 9.02
CA ALA A 30 -13.89 28.98 8.03
C ALA A 30 -13.76 27.66 8.82
N PRO A 31 -14.60 26.64 8.57
CA PRO A 31 -14.30 25.33 9.10
C PRO A 31 -12.94 24.97 8.51
N ALA A 32 -11.96 24.69 9.37
CA ALA A 32 -10.75 24.02 8.94
C ALA A 32 -11.21 22.69 8.35
N GLN A 33 -11.29 22.62 7.02
CA GLN A 33 -11.52 21.38 6.31
C GLN A 33 -10.31 20.52 6.62
N ALA A 34 -10.52 19.54 7.51
CA ALA A 34 -9.55 18.48 7.71
C ALA A 34 -9.24 17.90 6.33
N ALA A 35 -7.96 17.95 5.94
CA ALA A 35 -7.52 17.26 4.74
C ALA A 35 -7.94 15.78 4.87
N PRO A 36 -8.39 15.13 3.78
CA PRO A 36 -8.65 13.71 3.81
C PRO A 36 -7.40 13.00 4.34
N THR A 37 -7.56 12.17 5.37
CA THR A 37 -6.51 11.24 5.78
C THR A 37 -6.30 10.28 4.62
N LEU A 38 -5.27 10.53 3.80
CA LEU A 38 -4.95 9.75 2.60
C LEU A 38 -4.56 8.30 2.91
N ASN A 39 -4.31 7.97 4.18
CA ASN A 39 -4.09 6.62 4.68
C ASN A 39 -4.77 6.46 6.05
N PRO A 40 -5.66 5.47 6.24
CA PRO A 40 -6.16 5.12 7.57
C PRO A 40 -5.09 4.45 8.44
N ASP A 41 -4.07 3.84 7.82
CA ASP A 41 -3.05 3.08 8.53
C ASP A 41 -1.84 3.95 8.95
N PRO A 42 -1.23 3.65 10.12
CA PRO A 42 -0.04 4.36 10.57
C PRO A 42 1.14 4.12 9.64
N ILE A 43 1.70 5.21 9.09
CA ILE A 43 2.90 5.15 8.26
C ILE A 43 4.14 5.05 9.16
N PRO A 44 5.04 4.08 8.94
CA PRO A 44 6.29 4.00 9.69
C PRO A 44 7.11 5.29 9.61
N GLU A 45 7.69 5.72 10.74
CA GLU A 45 8.56 6.89 10.80
C GLU A 45 9.84 6.70 9.97
N SER A 46 10.36 5.48 9.93
CA SER A 46 11.55 5.10 9.18
C SER A 46 11.32 3.82 8.37
N PHE A 47 12.13 3.65 7.31
CA PHE A 47 12.12 2.48 6.44
C PHE A 47 13.50 1.85 6.47
N ASP A 48 13.55 0.54 6.72
CA ASP A 48 14.79 -0.24 6.79
C ASP A 48 15.05 -0.96 5.45
N PHE A 49 16.11 -0.55 4.79
CA PHE A 49 16.57 -1.06 3.50
C PHE A 49 17.74 -2.06 3.64
N SER A 50 18.09 -2.49 4.85
CA SER A 50 19.24 -3.39 5.09
C SER A 50 19.12 -4.77 4.45
N ASP A 51 17.90 -5.21 4.14
CA ASP A 51 17.64 -6.50 3.48
C ASP A 51 17.45 -6.36 1.95
N CYS A 52 17.79 -5.21 1.35
CA CYS A 52 17.79 -5.06 -0.11
C CYS A 52 18.72 -6.11 -0.75
N PRO A 53 18.26 -6.84 -1.77
CA PRO A 53 19.08 -7.84 -2.43
C PRO A 53 20.24 -7.16 -3.17
N PRO A 54 21.38 -7.86 -3.33
CA PRO A 54 22.44 -7.40 -4.21
C PRO A 54 21.93 -7.31 -5.65
N LEU A 55 22.48 -6.37 -6.43
CA LEU A 55 22.17 -6.26 -7.85
C LEU A 55 22.70 -7.48 -8.60
N PRO A 56 21.92 -8.07 -9.51
CA PRO A 56 22.39 -9.16 -10.35
C PRO A 56 23.42 -8.67 -11.37
N GLU A 57 24.15 -9.60 -11.99
CA GLU A 57 25.11 -9.28 -13.04
C GLU A 57 24.44 -8.58 -14.22
N GLY A 58 25.09 -7.56 -14.79
CA GLY A 58 24.54 -6.75 -15.89
C GLY A 58 23.50 -5.70 -15.49
N ALA A 59 23.02 -5.69 -14.23
CA ALA A 59 22.10 -4.67 -13.75
C ALA A 59 22.75 -3.30 -13.58
N SER A 60 22.06 -2.25 -14.04
CA SER A 60 22.51 -0.87 -13.84
C SER A 60 22.27 -0.40 -12.41
N PRO A 61 23.28 0.08 -11.68
CA PRO A 61 23.06 0.72 -10.37
C PRO A 61 22.22 1.99 -10.45
N VAL A 62 22.22 2.68 -11.61
CA VAL A 62 21.52 3.96 -11.80
C VAL A 62 20.02 3.74 -12.03
N TYR A 63 19.64 2.66 -12.71
CA TYR A 63 18.24 2.33 -13.02
C TYR A 63 17.67 1.24 -12.12
N SER A 64 18.38 0.88 -11.05
CA SER A 64 17.90 -0.07 -10.05
C SER A 64 17.36 0.64 -8.82
N GLN A 65 16.23 0.17 -8.32
CA GLN A 65 15.58 0.72 -7.14
C GLN A 65 15.23 -0.41 -6.18
N CYS A 66 15.52 -0.20 -4.89
CA CYS A 66 15.05 -1.08 -3.84
C CYS A 66 13.74 -0.55 -3.25
N PHE A 67 12.78 -1.45 -3.09
CA PHE A 67 11.48 -1.19 -2.49
C PHE A 67 11.40 -1.89 -1.13
N VAL A 68 10.79 -1.20 -0.18
CA VAL A 68 10.41 -1.75 1.13
C VAL A 68 8.89 -1.67 1.22
N ALA A 69 8.24 -2.82 1.23
CA ALA A 69 6.82 -2.95 1.53
C ALA A 69 6.66 -3.25 3.02
N VAL A 70 5.93 -2.39 3.73
CA VAL A 70 5.57 -2.60 5.14
C VAL A 70 4.08 -2.88 5.19
N ILE A 71 3.72 -4.10 5.59
CA ILE A 71 2.34 -4.54 5.73
C ILE A 71 1.94 -4.25 7.18
N THR A 72 1.21 -3.16 7.37
CA THR A 72 0.82 -2.64 8.70
C THR A 72 -0.48 -3.24 9.22
N SER A 73 -1.32 -3.73 8.32
CA SER A 73 -2.63 -4.30 8.62
C SER A 73 -3.02 -5.30 7.54
N GLY A 74 -4.07 -6.08 7.84
CA GLY A 74 -4.69 -7.01 6.91
C GLY A 74 -5.26 -8.20 7.63
N THR A 75 -6.11 -8.93 6.92
CA THR A 75 -6.76 -10.14 7.40
C THR A 75 -6.47 -11.27 6.44
N PHE A 76 -6.05 -12.41 6.98
CA PHE A 76 -5.81 -13.63 6.24
C PHE A 76 -6.81 -14.67 6.71
N GLN A 77 -7.68 -15.12 5.81
CA GLN A 77 -8.67 -16.14 6.09
C GLN A 77 -8.27 -17.45 5.40
N VAL A 78 -8.13 -18.52 6.19
CA VAL A 78 -7.88 -19.88 5.69
C VAL A 78 -8.94 -20.82 6.24
N GLY A 79 -9.85 -21.25 5.38
CA GLY A 79 -11.01 -22.04 5.81
C GLY A 79 -11.82 -21.26 6.85
N ASN A 80 -11.93 -21.79 8.06
CA ASN A 80 -12.64 -21.15 9.17
C ASN A 80 -11.72 -20.39 10.13
N PHE A 81 -10.46 -20.18 9.75
CA PHE A 81 -9.47 -19.51 10.59
C PHE A 81 -9.21 -18.10 10.05
N ASP A 82 -9.57 -17.10 10.84
CA ASP A 82 -9.31 -15.69 10.56
C ASP A 82 -8.10 -15.23 11.38
N GLN A 83 -7.06 -14.74 10.70
CA GLN A 83 -5.88 -14.16 11.33
C GLN A 83 -5.75 -12.70 10.95
N GLU A 84 -5.72 -11.83 11.95
CA GLU A 84 -5.32 -10.44 11.75
C GLU A 84 -3.80 -10.32 11.78
N ILE A 85 -3.26 -9.38 11.00
CA ILE A 85 -1.85 -9.00 11.07
C ILE A 85 -1.67 -8.13 12.31
N GLU A 86 -1.21 -8.75 13.40
CA GLU A 86 -0.99 -8.07 14.69
C GLU A 86 0.35 -7.32 14.73
N HIS A 87 1.33 -7.79 13.96
CA HIS A 87 2.68 -7.23 13.88
C HIS A 87 3.02 -6.88 12.43
N PRO A 88 3.60 -5.69 12.18
CA PRO A 88 3.98 -5.32 10.83
C PRO A 88 4.96 -6.31 10.20
N MET A 89 4.67 -6.72 8.97
CA MET A 89 5.62 -7.50 8.17
C MET A 89 6.39 -6.57 7.23
N ARG A 90 7.66 -6.89 6.97
CA ARG A 90 8.50 -6.13 6.05
C ARG A 90 9.01 -7.02 4.93
N MET A 91 8.70 -6.65 3.70
CA MET A 91 9.21 -7.30 2.49
C MET A 91 10.10 -6.33 1.73
N THR A 92 11.21 -6.83 1.21
CA THR A 92 12.17 -6.07 0.41
C THR A 92 12.39 -6.74 -0.93
N PHE A 93 12.49 -5.94 -1.99
CA PHE A 93 12.80 -6.41 -3.33
C PHE A 93 13.44 -5.27 -4.14
N ALA A 94 14.19 -5.60 -5.16
CA ALA A 94 14.73 -4.65 -6.11
C ALA A 94 14.05 -4.82 -7.47
N GLN A 95 13.78 -3.72 -8.16
CA GLN A 95 13.55 -3.73 -9.60
C GLN A 95 14.80 -3.20 -10.26
N THR A 96 15.33 -3.94 -11.23
CA THR A 96 16.61 -3.67 -11.86
C THR A 96 16.47 -3.71 -13.37
N LEU A 97 17.19 -2.84 -14.08
CA LEU A 97 17.30 -2.90 -15.53
C LEU A 97 18.64 -3.55 -15.91
N ASN A 98 18.61 -4.66 -16.64
CA ASN A 98 19.79 -5.24 -17.26
C ASN A 98 20.17 -4.42 -18.50
N LEU A 99 21.39 -3.89 -18.56
CA LEU A 99 21.83 -3.02 -19.65
C LEU A 99 22.26 -3.76 -20.92
N GLU A 100 22.46 -5.07 -20.83
CA GLU A 100 22.84 -5.92 -21.97
C GLU A 100 21.59 -6.41 -22.70
N THR A 101 20.58 -6.86 -21.95
CA THR A 101 19.32 -7.38 -22.51
C THR A 101 18.22 -6.33 -22.63
N PHE A 102 18.33 -5.20 -21.93
CA PHE A 102 17.30 -4.18 -21.77
C PHE A 102 16.01 -4.70 -21.11
N GLU A 103 16.11 -5.72 -20.28
CA GLU A 103 14.99 -6.33 -19.56
C GLU A 103 14.93 -5.85 -18.11
N TYR A 104 13.71 -5.69 -17.60
CA TYR A 104 13.47 -5.45 -16.19
C TYR A 104 13.40 -6.78 -15.44
N GLU A 105 14.16 -6.88 -14.37
CA GLU A 105 14.14 -8.01 -13.45
C GLU A 105 13.68 -7.55 -12.07
N THR A 106 12.89 -8.39 -11.41
CA THR A 106 12.55 -8.22 -10.01
C THR A 106 13.31 -9.23 -9.18
N VAL A 107 14.14 -8.75 -8.26
CA VAL A 107 14.94 -9.59 -7.37
C VAL A 107 14.35 -9.50 -5.97
N PHE A 108 13.95 -10.63 -5.41
CA PHE A 108 13.47 -10.68 -4.03
C PHE A 108 14.63 -10.55 -3.05
N GLY A 109 14.47 -9.71 -2.03
CA GLY A 109 15.40 -9.60 -0.90
C GLY A 109 14.99 -10.54 0.22
N LYS A 110 14.24 -10.01 1.18
CA LYS A 110 13.80 -10.74 2.37
C LYS A 110 12.39 -10.39 2.80
N LEU A 111 11.69 -11.39 3.32
CA LEU A 111 10.49 -11.23 4.14
C LEU A 111 10.89 -11.35 5.62
N ARG A 112 10.53 -10.34 6.40
CA ARG A 112 10.59 -10.31 7.86
C ARG A 112 9.15 -10.35 8.37
N ALA A 113 8.84 -11.37 9.14
CA ALA A 113 7.58 -11.51 9.83
C ALA A 113 7.82 -12.12 11.20
N GLU A 114 7.13 -11.61 12.20
CA GLU A 114 7.12 -12.19 13.54
C GLU A 114 6.09 -13.31 13.64
N PRO A 115 6.30 -14.33 14.49
CA PRO A 115 5.27 -15.34 14.75
C PRO A 115 4.01 -14.71 15.33
N MET A 116 2.86 -15.02 14.73
CA MET A 116 1.54 -14.57 15.16
C MET A 116 0.84 -15.69 15.92
N LEU A 117 0.17 -15.37 17.03
CA LEU A 117 -0.52 -16.38 17.83
C LEU A 117 -1.77 -16.86 17.08
N VAL A 118 -1.82 -18.16 16.73
CA VAL A 118 -2.99 -18.75 16.04
C VAL A 118 -3.87 -19.54 16.98
N GLN A 119 -3.29 -20.14 18.01
CA GLN A 119 -4.03 -20.89 19.01
C GLN A 119 -3.42 -20.61 20.39
N PRO A 120 -4.22 -20.10 21.35
CA PRO A 120 -3.74 -19.94 22.71
C PRO A 120 -3.44 -21.30 23.34
N GLY A 121 -2.51 -21.33 24.29
CA GLY A 121 -2.20 -22.56 25.01
C GLY A 121 -3.40 -23.10 25.78
N LEU A 122 -3.43 -24.43 25.94
CA LEU A 122 -4.48 -25.20 26.63
C LEU A 122 -4.76 -24.71 28.05
N PHE A 123 -3.77 -24.11 28.71
CA PHE A 123 -3.92 -23.51 30.06
C PHE A 123 -3.60 -22.01 30.08
N GLY A 124 -3.71 -21.34 28.92
CA GLY A 124 -3.30 -19.95 28.75
C GLY A 124 -1.77 -19.76 28.77
N ASP A 125 -1.00 -20.85 28.63
CA ASP A 125 0.45 -20.75 28.56
C ASP A 125 0.90 -20.29 27.16
N PRO A 126 1.79 -19.30 27.07
CA PRO A 126 2.23 -18.76 25.78
C PRO A 126 3.38 -19.55 25.15
N LEU A 127 3.87 -20.63 25.78
CA LEU A 127 5.13 -21.25 25.39
C LEU A 127 5.04 -22.73 25.06
N LEU A 128 4.32 -23.54 25.85
CA LEU A 128 4.35 -24.99 25.73
C LEU A 128 3.30 -25.48 24.74
N THR A 129 2.08 -24.97 24.85
CA THR A 129 0.94 -25.49 24.09
C THR A 129 0.32 -24.45 23.15
N ALA A 130 0.74 -23.18 23.23
CA ALA A 130 0.40 -22.18 22.23
C ALA A 130 1.00 -22.53 20.86
N VAL A 131 0.23 -22.29 19.81
CA VAL A 131 0.70 -22.45 18.42
C VAL A 131 0.80 -21.08 17.79
N TYR A 132 1.94 -20.82 17.17
CA TYR A 132 2.18 -19.60 16.41
C TYR A 132 2.34 -19.93 14.93
N ALA A 133 1.89 -19.05 14.05
CA ALA A 133 2.13 -19.10 12.63
C ALA A 133 3.14 -18.01 12.23
N GLN A 134 4.17 -18.39 11.49
CA GLN A 134 5.14 -17.46 10.94
C GLN A 134 5.20 -17.62 9.42
N PRO A 135 4.81 -16.59 8.64
CA PRO A 135 4.97 -16.66 7.19
C PRO A 135 6.44 -16.56 6.81
N GLU A 136 6.86 -17.42 5.89
CA GLU A 136 8.20 -17.49 5.33
C GLU A 136 8.12 -17.42 3.80
N TYR A 137 9.08 -16.74 3.18
CA TYR A 137 9.22 -16.73 1.72
C TYR A 137 9.51 -18.13 1.20
N ALA A 138 8.77 -18.55 0.17
CA ALA A 138 8.85 -19.90 -0.39
C ALA A 138 9.47 -19.94 -1.80
N GLY A 139 10.15 -18.88 -2.23
CA GLY A 139 10.97 -18.90 -3.46
C GLY A 139 10.26 -18.39 -4.72
N HIS A 140 9.07 -17.80 -4.61
CA HIS A 140 8.37 -17.22 -5.74
C HIS A 140 7.96 -15.77 -5.45
N PHE A 141 8.43 -14.82 -6.25
CA PHE A 141 8.04 -13.42 -6.16
C PHE A 141 8.09 -12.78 -7.54
N GLU A 142 6.97 -12.20 -7.96
CA GLU A 142 6.85 -11.53 -9.25
C GLU A 142 6.02 -10.26 -9.10
N VAL A 143 6.43 -9.20 -9.79
CA VAL A 143 5.68 -7.95 -9.90
C VAL A 143 5.45 -7.69 -11.38
N PRO A 144 4.44 -8.33 -11.99
CA PRO A 144 4.18 -8.15 -13.41
C PRO A 144 3.79 -6.71 -13.73
N VAL A 145 4.09 -6.27 -14.95
CA VAL A 145 3.70 -4.94 -15.43
C VAL A 145 2.19 -4.90 -15.58
N SER A 146 1.52 -4.18 -14.68
CA SER A 146 0.06 -4.06 -14.68
C SER A 146 -0.37 -2.68 -14.16
N SER A 147 -1.58 -2.26 -14.52
CA SER A 147 -2.16 -0.99 -14.05
C SER A 147 -2.71 -1.06 -12.62
N ASP A 148 -2.90 -2.27 -12.11
CA ASP A 148 -3.49 -2.62 -10.81
C ASP A 148 -2.44 -3.15 -9.81
N TYR A 149 -1.16 -2.82 -10.03
CA TYR A 149 -0.04 -3.15 -9.12
C TYR A 149 -0.03 -4.60 -8.64
N ARG A 150 -0.10 -5.54 -9.58
CA ARG A 150 -0.14 -6.97 -9.25
C ARG A 150 1.15 -7.43 -8.59
N ILE A 151 1.01 -8.29 -7.58
CA ILE A 151 2.13 -8.91 -6.88
C ILE A 151 1.79 -10.39 -6.71
N ASN A 152 2.62 -11.27 -7.25
CA ASN A 152 2.55 -12.70 -6.98
C ASN A 152 3.62 -13.04 -5.95
N VAL A 153 3.22 -13.72 -4.87
CA VAL A 153 4.16 -14.17 -3.84
C VAL A 153 3.82 -15.59 -3.39
N GLY A 154 4.84 -16.44 -3.37
CA GLY A 154 4.79 -17.77 -2.79
C GLY A 154 5.25 -17.71 -1.34
N LEU A 155 4.34 -18.08 -0.43
CA LEU A 155 4.61 -18.19 1.00
C LEU A 155 4.48 -19.63 1.47
N LYS A 156 5.10 -19.92 2.61
CA LYS A 156 4.76 -21.08 3.45
C LYS A 156 4.58 -20.57 4.87
N ILE A 157 3.73 -21.23 5.64
CA ILE A 157 3.50 -20.86 7.03
C ILE A 157 4.17 -21.88 7.92
N ARG A 158 5.14 -21.45 8.71
CA ARG A 158 5.73 -22.30 9.74
C ARG A 158 4.87 -22.26 10.99
N LEU A 159 4.47 -23.43 11.47
CA LEU A 159 3.83 -23.60 12.77
C LEU A 159 4.91 -23.78 13.84
N VAL A 160 4.88 -22.92 14.85
CA VAL A 160 5.88 -22.87 15.92
C VAL A 160 5.21 -23.26 17.23
N ASN A 161 5.67 -24.37 17.78
CA ASN A 161 5.34 -24.88 19.11
C ASN A 161 6.43 -25.90 19.52
N PRO A 162 6.81 -26.03 20.80
CA PRO A 162 7.87 -26.96 21.22
C PRO A 162 7.67 -28.42 20.83
N PHE A 163 6.42 -28.86 20.64
CA PHE A 163 6.08 -30.22 20.22
C PHE A 163 5.95 -30.36 18.70
N LEU A 164 5.83 -29.24 17.98
CA LEU A 164 5.84 -29.21 16.52
C LEU A 164 7.30 -29.07 16.06
N GLY A 165 7.84 -30.13 15.44
CA GLY A 165 9.19 -30.09 14.89
C GLY A 165 9.38 -28.94 13.90
N SER A 166 10.64 -28.58 13.60
CA SER A 166 10.97 -27.43 12.73
C SER A 166 10.46 -27.50 11.28
N LYS A 167 9.87 -28.64 10.88
CA LYS A 167 9.31 -28.90 9.56
C LYS A 167 7.78 -28.85 9.52
N CYS A 168 7.12 -28.49 10.62
CA CYS A 168 5.67 -28.33 10.64
C CYS A 168 5.31 -27.05 9.89
N THR A 169 5.00 -27.18 8.60
CA THR A 169 4.66 -26.05 7.74
C THR A 169 3.38 -26.33 6.94
N VAL A 170 2.63 -25.27 6.66
CA VAL A 170 1.57 -25.26 5.65
C VAL A 170 2.18 -24.72 4.36
N GLY A 171 2.12 -25.51 3.30
CA GLY A 171 2.93 -25.30 2.10
C GLY A 171 4.42 -25.60 2.30
N THR A 172 5.17 -25.59 1.21
CA THR A 172 6.62 -25.83 1.15
C THR A 172 7.26 -24.97 0.07
N ASN A 173 8.59 -24.93 -0.02
CA ASN A 173 9.26 -24.25 -1.13
C ASN A 173 8.91 -24.87 -2.50
N SER A 174 8.61 -26.17 -2.56
CA SER A 174 8.21 -26.87 -3.78
C SER A 174 6.71 -26.80 -4.08
N ASN A 175 5.90 -26.46 -3.08
CA ASN A 175 4.45 -26.35 -3.19
C ASN A 175 3.97 -25.23 -2.26
N PRO A 176 4.22 -23.97 -2.63
CA PRO A 176 3.91 -22.80 -1.79
C PRO A 176 2.43 -22.44 -1.83
N ILE A 177 1.97 -21.70 -0.81
CA ILE A 177 0.73 -20.94 -0.87
C ILE A 177 0.98 -19.77 -1.82
N MET A 178 0.32 -19.79 -2.97
CA MET A 178 0.48 -18.77 -4.00
C MET A 178 -0.57 -17.68 -3.82
N LEU A 179 -0.13 -16.48 -3.46
CA LEU A 179 -0.96 -15.30 -3.33
C LEU A 179 -0.78 -14.42 -4.58
N SER A 180 -1.90 -14.03 -5.19
CA SER A 180 -1.95 -13.24 -6.42
C SER A 180 -2.68 -11.93 -6.16
N PHE A 181 -1.98 -10.99 -5.54
CA PHE A 181 -2.53 -9.74 -5.10
C PHE A 181 -2.79 -8.77 -6.25
N THR A 182 -3.87 -7.98 -6.13
CA THR A 182 -4.19 -6.86 -7.01
C THR A 182 -4.74 -5.68 -6.20
N THR A 183 -4.57 -4.45 -6.67
CA THR A 183 -5.31 -3.28 -6.15
C THR A 183 -6.65 -3.06 -6.87
N GLY A 184 -6.96 -3.88 -7.88
CA GLY A 184 -8.22 -3.88 -8.62
C GLY A 184 -9.29 -4.77 -8.00
N THR A 185 -10.31 -5.10 -8.80
CA THR A 185 -11.37 -6.05 -8.42
C THR A 185 -10.98 -7.48 -8.80
N THR A 186 -11.12 -8.43 -7.87
CA THR A 186 -10.87 -9.86 -8.12
C THR A 186 -12.01 -10.50 -8.91
N ASP A 187 -11.72 -11.62 -9.58
CA ASP A 187 -12.71 -12.47 -10.26
C ASP A 187 -12.55 -13.93 -9.77
N PRO A 188 -12.91 -14.21 -8.51
CA PRO A 188 -12.70 -15.53 -7.92
C PRO A 188 -13.79 -16.52 -8.37
N PRO A 189 -13.48 -17.82 -8.45
CA PRO A 189 -14.52 -18.83 -8.62
C PRO A 189 -15.45 -18.86 -7.39
N ALA A 190 -16.70 -19.26 -7.61
CA ALA A 190 -17.63 -19.54 -6.51
C ALA A 190 -17.03 -20.57 -5.53
N PRO A 191 -17.27 -20.45 -4.21
CA PRO A 191 -18.26 -19.58 -3.56
C PRO A 191 -17.78 -18.17 -3.22
N ASN A 192 -16.54 -17.81 -3.54
CA ASN A 192 -16.00 -16.49 -3.21
C ASN A 192 -16.63 -15.43 -4.11
N THR A 193 -16.89 -14.25 -3.57
CA THR A 193 -17.40 -13.10 -4.33
C THR A 193 -16.27 -12.11 -4.63
N PRO A 194 -16.33 -11.37 -5.74
CA PRO A 194 -15.36 -10.31 -6.03
C PRO A 194 -15.11 -9.37 -4.85
N ILE A 195 -13.84 -9.04 -4.60
CA ILE A 195 -13.42 -8.00 -3.66
C ILE A 195 -12.53 -6.99 -4.39
N THR A 196 -12.49 -5.76 -3.90
CA THR A 196 -11.77 -4.67 -4.56
C THR A 196 -10.73 -4.07 -3.62
N GLY A 197 -9.51 -3.93 -4.12
CA GLY A 197 -8.43 -3.22 -3.46
C GLY A 197 -8.52 -1.70 -3.62
N GLU A 198 -7.44 -1.02 -3.30
CA GLU A 198 -7.30 0.43 -3.48
C GLU A 198 -5.97 0.74 -4.17
N PRO A 199 -5.98 1.54 -5.25
CA PRO A 199 -4.76 1.93 -5.96
C PRO A 199 -3.75 2.61 -5.06
N ALA A 200 -2.48 2.52 -5.43
CA ALA A 200 -1.39 3.14 -4.69
C ALA A 200 -1.45 4.68 -4.75
N ASN A 201 -1.72 5.33 -3.62
CA ASN A 201 -1.67 6.80 -3.50
C ASN A 201 -0.36 7.25 -2.86
N VAL A 202 0.19 8.39 -3.28
CA VAL A 202 1.34 9.00 -2.59
C VAL A 202 0.86 9.63 -1.30
N VAL A 203 1.35 9.12 -0.17
CA VAL A 203 0.93 9.54 1.18
C VAL A 203 2.01 10.31 1.93
N ARG A 204 3.27 10.23 1.47
CA ARG A 204 4.39 11.03 1.99
C ARG A 204 5.45 11.21 0.91
N THR A 205 6.04 12.40 0.83
CA THR A 205 7.19 12.69 -0.05
C THR A 205 8.41 13.22 0.70
N ASP A 206 8.21 13.81 1.87
CA ASP A 206 9.25 14.41 2.72
C ASP A 206 9.02 14.00 4.20
N PRO A 207 10.06 13.56 4.94
CA PRO A 207 11.39 13.21 4.44
C PRO A 207 11.35 12.03 3.46
N PRO A 208 12.31 11.92 2.53
CA PRO A 208 12.48 10.73 1.70
C PRO A 208 12.55 9.45 2.56
N PRO A 209 12.09 8.29 2.06
CA PRO A 209 11.62 8.02 0.70
C PRO A 209 10.16 8.47 0.44
N VAL A 210 9.77 8.50 -0.84
CA VAL A 210 8.35 8.61 -1.22
C VAL A 210 7.60 7.37 -0.76
N VAL A 211 6.53 7.56 0.00
CA VAL A 211 5.68 6.48 0.51
C VAL A 211 4.41 6.44 -0.31
N ARG A 212 4.08 5.22 -0.77
CA ARG A 212 2.81 4.92 -1.44
C ARG A 212 2.01 3.94 -0.59
N ALA A 213 0.73 4.19 -0.43
CA ALA A 213 -0.19 3.30 0.28
C ALA A 213 -1.21 2.72 -0.71
N PRO A 214 -1.08 1.43 -1.07
CA PRO A 214 -2.11 0.65 -1.72
C PRO A 214 -2.86 -0.24 -0.72
N LYS A 215 -4.06 -0.71 -1.11
CA LYS A 215 -4.71 -1.87 -0.51
C LYS A 215 -4.75 -3.00 -1.52
N HIS A 216 -4.01 -4.06 -1.25
CA HIS A 216 -3.98 -5.26 -2.07
C HIS A 216 -5.02 -6.27 -1.60
N VAL A 217 -5.62 -7.00 -2.53
CA VAL A 217 -6.60 -8.05 -2.27
C VAL A 217 -6.31 -9.31 -3.07
N ASP A 218 -6.61 -10.47 -2.47
CA ASP A 218 -6.72 -11.77 -3.12
C ASP A 218 -7.73 -12.60 -2.31
N ASN A 219 -8.58 -13.35 -3.00
CA ASN A 219 -9.53 -14.27 -2.40
C ASN A 219 -9.77 -15.51 -3.28
N SER A 220 -8.77 -15.93 -4.03
CA SER A 220 -8.84 -17.12 -4.90
C SER A 220 -7.66 -18.09 -4.72
N PHE A 221 -6.79 -17.83 -3.73
CA PHE A 221 -5.65 -18.67 -3.45
C PHE A 221 -6.05 -20.03 -2.86
N SER A 222 -5.21 -21.02 -3.12
CA SER A 222 -5.33 -22.35 -2.53
C SER A 222 -4.23 -22.57 -1.50
N VAL A 223 -4.52 -23.38 -0.48
CA VAL A 223 -3.57 -23.73 0.56
C VAL A 223 -3.13 -25.18 0.33
N PRO A 224 -1.85 -25.42 0.03
CA PRO A 224 -1.34 -26.77 -0.11
C PRO A 224 -1.31 -27.49 1.24
N GLY A 225 -1.75 -28.76 1.23
CA GLY A 225 -1.73 -29.67 2.38
C GLY A 225 -0.46 -30.48 2.51
#